data_AF-A0A9W9YWU7-F1
#
_entry.id   AF-A0A9W9YWU7-F1
#
_cell.length_a   1.000
_cell.length_b   1.000
_cell.length_c   1.000
_cell.angle_alpha   90.00
_cell.angle_beta   90.00
_cell.angle_gamma   90.00
#
_symmetry.space_group_name_H-M   'P 1'
#
loop_
_entity.id
_entity.type
_entity.pdbx_description
1 polymer ?
#
loop_
_entity_poly.entity_id
_entity_poly.type
_entity_poly.pdbx_seq_one_letter_code
_entity_poly.pdbx_strand_id
1 'polypeptide(L)'
;MREFVKEKKTFDVVINDLTDIVIQSEKQGSYLDFQQEIQDLSIRLLSPRGKYFVQGAYGFNQQNDSLRLYEEQLENLYCPVEFKREFVFVPSFLELWTFYEIWKKQTTTTVNSPEK
;
A
#
# COMPACT_ATOMS: atom_id res chain seq x y z
N MET A 1 9.67 9.99 7.53
CA MET A 1 8.45 10.21 6.72
C MET A 1 7.63 11.41 7.20
N ARG A 2 7.25 11.50 8.47
CA ARG A 2 6.44 12.62 9.02
C ARG A 2 6.98 14.02 8.69
N GLU A 3 8.29 14.25 8.81
CA GLU A 3 8.90 15.54 8.44
C GLU A 3 8.75 15.85 6.94
N PHE A 4 8.94 14.87 6.05
CA PHE A 4 8.73 15.07 4.61
C PHE A 4 7.28 15.41 4.27
N VAL A 5 6.31 14.86 5.02
CA VAL A 5 4.89 15.23 4.88
C VAL A 5 4.68 16.68 5.31
N LYS A 6 5.27 17.11 6.43
CA LYS A 6 5.22 18.52 6.88
C LYS A 6 5.85 19.47 5.86
N GLU A 7 6.96 19.06 5.24
CA GLU A 7 7.67 19.79 4.19
C GLU A 7 6.96 19.75 2.82
N LYS A 8 5.84 19.03 2.70
CA LYS A 8 5.11 18.82 1.43
C LYS A 8 5.99 18.23 0.32
N LYS A 9 6.97 17.41 0.68
CA LYS A 9 7.77 16.65 -0.28
C LYS A 9 6.96 15.50 -0.87
N THR A 10 7.25 15.17 -2.13
CA THR A 10 6.68 14.03 -2.82
C THR A 10 7.76 13.25 -3.57
N PHE A 11 7.48 11.98 -3.83
CA PHE A 11 8.38 11.05 -4.50
C PHE A 11 7.62 10.28 -5.58
N ASP A 12 8.27 10.01 -6.71
CA ASP A 12 7.68 9.19 -7.78
C ASP A 12 7.61 7.71 -7.41
N VAL A 13 8.52 7.26 -6.55
CA VAL A 13 8.55 5.89 -6.06
C VAL A 13 8.79 5.91 -4.55
N VAL A 14 7.99 5.14 -3.82
CA VAL A 14 8.23 4.80 -2.41
C VAL A 14 8.32 3.28 -2.33
N ILE A 15 9.38 2.76 -1.74
CA ILE A 15 9.57 1.32 -1.52
C ILE A 15 9.59 1.09 -0.02
N ASN A 16 8.65 0.30 0.49
CA ASN A 16 8.65 -0.15 1.87
C ASN A 16 9.23 -1.57 1.92
N ASP A 17 10.46 -1.62 2.44
CA ASP A 17 11.23 -2.84 2.69
C ASP A 17 11.43 -3.05 4.20
N LEU A 18 10.43 -2.67 4.99
CA LEU A 18 10.38 -3.07 6.39
C LEU A 18 10.14 -4.59 6.47
N THR A 19 10.45 -5.15 7.64
CA THR A 19 10.14 -6.55 7.96
C THR A 19 8.67 -6.85 7.68
N ASP A 20 8.40 -8.09 7.29
CA ASP A 20 7.15 -8.63 6.77
C ASP A 20 5.89 -8.07 7.40
N ILE A 21 4.82 -8.09 6.60
CA ILE A 21 3.46 -7.80 7.07
C ILE A 21 3.04 -8.90 8.08
N VAL A 22 3.30 -8.68 9.36
CA VAL A 22 2.92 -9.60 10.44
C VAL A 22 1.47 -9.32 10.83
N ILE A 23 0.52 -9.86 10.07
CA ILE A 23 -0.89 -9.81 10.45
C ILE A 23 -1.19 -11.01 11.33
N GLN A 24 -0.88 -10.87 12.62
CA GLN A 24 -1.35 -11.80 13.64
C GLN A 24 -2.86 -11.62 13.81
N SER A 25 -3.59 -12.75 13.84
CA SER A 25 -5.04 -12.81 14.05
C SER A 25 -5.49 -12.29 15.42
N GLU A 26 -4.54 -12.04 16.33
CA GLU A 26 -4.80 -11.43 17.62
C GLU A 26 -4.65 -9.91 17.52
N LYS A 27 -5.79 -9.22 17.65
CA LYS A 27 -5.98 -7.77 17.69
C LYS A 27 -5.09 -7.06 18.73
N GLN A 28 -3.78 -7.02 18.55
CA GLN A 28 -2.91 -6.09 19.26
C GLN A 28 -2.83 -4.82 18.41
N GLY A 29 -3.73 -3.87 18.70
CA GLY A 29 -3.99 -2.68 17.89
C GLY A 29 -2.73 -1.88 17.52
N SER A 30 -1.69 -1.89 18.35
CA SER A 30 -0.47 -1.11 18.12
C SER A 30 0.28 -1.44 16.82
N TYR A 31 0.31 -2.71 16.39
CA TYR A 31 1.03 -3.08 15.16
C TYR A 31 0.21 -2.74 13.90
N LEU A 32 -1.10 -3.01 13.93
CA LEU A 32 -2.00 -2.65 12.83
C LEU A 32 -2.07 -1.13 12.64
N ASP A 33 -2.13 -0.37 13.74
CA ASP A 33 -2.10 1.09 13.73
C ASP A 33 -0.77 1.60 13.16
N PHE A 34 0.35 0.99 13.55
CA PHE A 34 1.67 1.30 13.00
C PHE A 34 1.73 1.03 11.50
N GLN A 35 1.24 -0.12 11.05
CA GLN A 35 1.20 -0.49 9.64
C GLN A 35 0.34 0.49 8.83
N GLN A 36 -0.85 0.84 9.33
CA GLN A 36 -1.72 1.83 8.70
C GLN A 36 -1.07 3.21 8.64
N GLU A 37 -0.35 3.61 9.68
CA GLU A 37 0.41 4.86 9.70
C GLU A 37 1.49 4.88 8.60
N ILE A 38 2.26 3.80 8.45
CA ILE A 38 3.29 3.69 7.41
C ILE A 38 2.67 3.73 6.02
N GLN A 39 1.55 3.04 5.80
CA GLN A 39 0.81 3.09 4.54
C GLN A 39 0.32 4.53 4.25
N ASP A 40 -0.32 5.18 5.21
CA ASP A 40 -0.87 6.53 5.07
C ASP A 40 0.23 7.55 4.76
N LEU A 41 1.34 7.50 5.50
CA LEU A 41 2.50 8.35 5.25
C LEU A 41 3.11 8.09 3.87
N SER A 42 3.19 6.83 3.43
CA SER A 42 3.72 6.47 2.11
C SER A 42 2.88 7.06 0.99
N ILE A 43 1.54 6.96 1.11
CA ILE A 43 0.61 7.52 0.12
C ILE A 43 0.63 9.05 0.13
N ARG A 44 0.72 9.70 1.30
CA ARG A 44 0.86 11.18 1.36
C ARG A 44 2.12 11.66 0.65
N LEU A 45 3.23 10.93 0.81
CA LEU A 45 4.50 11.24 0.18
C LEU A 45 4.56 10.85 -1.30
N LEU A 46 3.55 10.19 -1.84
CA LEU A 46 3.55 9.78 -3.25
C LEU A 46 3.20 10.96 -4.16
N SER A 47 3.91 11.13 -5.27
CA SER A 47 3.50 12.06 -6.33
C SER A 47 2.15 11.61 -6.93
N PRO A 48 1.40 12.48 -7.64
CA PRO A 48 0.08 12.12 -8.18
C PRO A 48 0.08 10.89 -9.12
N ARG A 49 1.22 10.56 -9.72
CA ARG A 49 1.41 9.40 -10.60
C ARG A 49 2.42 8.39 -10.05
N GLY A 50 2.90 8.62 -8.82
CA GLY A 50 3.90 7.76 -8.23
C GLY A 50 3.36 6.38 -7.87
N LYS A 51 4.29 5.47 -7.58
CA LYS A 51 4.01 4.08 -7.19
C LYS A 51 4.61 3.74 -5.83
N TYR A 52 3.81 3.12 -4.98
CA TYR A 52 4.21 2.59 -3.70
C TYR A 52 4.36 1.07 -3.81
N PHE A 53 5.56 0.54 -3.54
CA PHE A 53 5.85 -0.88 -3.59
C PHE A 53 6.12 -1.41 -2.18
N VAL A 54 5.60 -2.59 -1.89
CA VAL A 54 5.76 -3.23 -0.59
C VAL A 54 5.66 -4.74 -0.72
N GLN A 55 6.54 -5.45 0.00
CA GLN A 55 6.44 -6.89 0.16
C GLN A 55 5.33 -7.23 1.15
N GLY A 56 4.60 -8.29 0.86
CA GLY A 56 3.53 -8.80 1.70
C GLY A 56 4.05 -9.82 2.72
N ALA A 57 3.47 -11.01 2.66
CA ALA A 57 3.86 -12.16 3.46
C ALA A 57 3.95 -13.42 2.59
N TYR A 58 4.40 -14.52 3.21
CA TYR A 58 4.44 -15.89 2.67
C TYR A 58 3.15 -16.25 1.91
N GLY A 59 3.26 -16.64 0.64
CA GLY A 59 2.13 -16.65 -0.29
C GLY A 59 1.95 -17.95 -1.08
N PHE A 60 1.15 -18.88 -0.55
CA PHE A 60 0.17 -19.68 -1.33
C PHE A 60 -0.86 -20.35 -0.39
N ASN A 61 -0.42 -20.79 0.80
CA ASN A 61 -1.22 -21.63 1.70
C ASN A 61 -2.03 -20.86 2.76
N GLN A 62 -1.74 -19.58 2.99
CA GLN A 62 -2.55 -18.72 3.87
C GLN A 62 -3.53 -17.93 3.01
N GLN A 63 -4.64 -18.56 2.66
CA GLN A 63 -5.73 -17.90 1.95
C GLN A 63 -6.52 -16.97 2.88
N ASN A 64 -6.69 -15.74 2.39
CA ASN A 64 -7.73 -14.75 2.69
C ASN A 64 -7.50 -13.79 3.85
N ASP A 65 -7.48 -14.21 5.11
CA ASP A 65 -7.80 -13.25 6.19
C ASP A 65 -6.72 -12.17 6.42
N SER A 66 -5.44 -12.52 6.40
CA SER A 66 -4.35 -11.55 6.57
C SER A 66 -4.24 -10.59 5.37
N LEU A 67 -4.25 -11.10 4.14
CA LEU A 67 -4.18 -10.25 2.95
C LEU A 67 -5.43 -9.38 2.80
N ARG A 68 -6.60 -9.91 3.17
CA ARG A 68 -7.84 -9.14 3.20
C ARG A 68 -7.78 -8.03 4.22
N LEU A 69 -7.28 -8.28 5.43
CA LEU A 69 -7.12 -7.23 6.43
C LEU A 69 -6.16 -6.13 5.95
N TYR A 70 -5.06 -6.51 5.28
CA TYR A 70 -4.16 -5.55 4.65
C TYR A 70 -4.90 -4.69 3.61
N GLU A 71 -5.66 -5.33 2.72
CA GLU A 71 -6.43 -4.66 1.67
C GLU A 71 -7.54 -3.76 2.24
N GLU A 72 -8.19 -4.16 3.33
CA GLU A 72 -9.16 -3.35 4.08
C GLU A 72 -8.50 -2.11 4.73
N GLN A 73 -7.23 -2.19 5.16
CA GLN A 73 -6.50 -1.01 5.63
C GLN A 73 -6.22 -0.01 4.50
N LEU A 74 -5.99 -0.48 3.27
CA LEU A 74 -5.77 0.39 2.11
C LEU A 74 -7.00 1.23 1.75
N GLU A 75 -8.21 0.77 2.09
CA GLU A 75 -9.44 1.53 1.91
C GLU A 75 -9.52 2.74 2.85
N ASN A 76 -8.79 2.71 3.97
CA ASN A 76 -8.84 3.68 5.05
C ASN A 76 -7.57 4.55 5.12
N LEU A 77 -7.09 5.01 3.97
CA LEU A 77 -5.94 5.91 3.84
C LEU A 77 -6.36 7.35 3.54
N TYR A 78 -5.40 8.29 3.59
CA TYR A 78 -5.58 9.72 3.31
C TYR A 78 -6.37 10.04 2.03
N CYS A 79 -6.21 9.23 0.99
CA CYS A 79 -6.96 9.35 -0.25
C CYS A 79 -7.26 7.97 -0.84
N PRO A 80 -8.28 7.85 -1.71
CA PRO A 80 -8.55 6.60 -2.40
C PRO A 80 -7.33 6.13 -3.20
N VAL A 81 -7.02 4.85 -3.08
CA VAL A 81 -5.94 4.17 -3.81
C VAL A 81 -6.50 3.02 -4.64
N GLU A 82 -5.71 2.60 -5.61
CA GLU A 82 -5.86 1.35 -6.34
C GLU A 82 -4.57 0.56 -6.17
N PHE A 83 -4.64 -0.76 -6.31
CA PHE A 83 -3.48 -1.61 -6.15
C PHE A 83 -3.52 -2.82 -7.08
N LYS A 84 -2.34 -3.40 -7.30
CA LYS A 84 -2.12 -4.67 -7.96
C LYS A 84 -1.32 -5.57 -7.02
N ARG A 85 -1.73 -6.82 -6.93
CA ARG A 85 -1.05 -7.87 -6.15
C ARG A 85 -0.43 -8.90 -7.08
N GLU A 86 0.80 -9.29 -6.83
CA GLU A 86 1.50 -10.35 -7.56
C GLU A 86 2.09 -11.39 -6.61
N PHE A 87 2.19 -12.63 -7.08
CA PHE A 87 2.91 -13.71 -6.41
C PHE A 87 4.20 -13.99 -7.18
N VAL A 88 5.33 -13.83 -6.52
CA VAL A 88 6.66 -13.99 -7.13
C VAL A 88 7.42 -15.06 -6.36
N PHE A 89 8.01 -16.01 -7.08
CA PHE A 89 8.85 -17.03 -6.45
C PHE A 89 10.20 -16.41 -6.08
N VAL A 90 10.53 -16.42 -4.80
CA VAL A 90 11.81 -15.90 -4.29
C VAL A 90 12.75 -17.10 -4.07
N PRO A 91 13.78 -17.30 -4.92
CA PRO A 91 14.57 -18.53 -4.89
C PRO A 91 15.26 -18.82 -3.55
N SER A 92 15.72 -17.79 -2.85
CA SER A 92 16.34 -17.94 -1.53
C SER A 92 15.37 -18.35 -0.44
N PHE A 93 14.08 -18.06 -0.60
CA PHE A 93 13.02 -18.45 0.33
C PHE A 93 12.37 -19.78 -0.06
N LEU A 94 12.64 -20.27 -1.27
CA LEU A 94 12.08 -21.51 -1.82
C LEU A 94 10.54 -21.52 -1.83
N GLU A 95 9.94 -20.34 -1.92
CA GLU A 95 8.50 -20.16 -1.79
C GLU A 95 8.01 -18.94 -2.59
N LEU A 96 6.70 -18.90 -2.82
CA LEU A 96 6.01 -17.76 -3.42
C LEU A 96 5.78 -16.67 -2.36
N TRP A 97 6.05 -15.43 -2.75
CA TRP A 97 5.85 -14.25 -1.93
C TRP A 97 4.91 -13.27 -2.58
N THR A 98 4.14 -12.58 -1.75
CA THR A 98 3.18 -11.58 -2.20
C THR A 98 3.87 -10.21 -2.33
N PHE A 99 3.62 -9.49 -3.42
CA PHE A 99 4.06 -8.12 -3.62
C PHE A 99 2.89 -7.24 -4.01
N TYR A 100 2.88 -6.00 -3.52
CA TYR A 100 1.89 -5.00 -3.84
C TYR A 100 2.52 -3.82 -4.57
N GLU A 101 1.84 -3.39 -5.63
CA GLU A 101 2.01 -2.08 -6.27
C GLU A 101 0.76 -1.26 -5.98
N ILE A 102 0.89 -0.10 -5.34
CA ILE A 102 -0.22 0.74 -4.89
C ILE A 102 -0.06 2.15 -5.47
N TRP A 103 -1.15 2.77 -5.90
CA TRP A 103 -1.15 4.13 -6.47
C TRP A 103 -2.41 4.92 -6.13
N LYS A 104 -2.31 6.24 -6.19
CA LYS A 104 -3.46 7.14 -5.98
C LYS A 104 -4.48 6.95 -7.09
N LYS A 105 -5.75 6.78 -6.73
CA LYS A 105 -6.83 6.71 -7.71
C LYS A 105 -6.95 8.05 -8.45
N GLN A 106 -6.92 8.00 -9.78
CA GLN A 106 -7.08 9.19 -10.61
C GLN A 106 -8.55 9.63 -10.56
N THR A 107 -8.83 10.85 -10.11
CA THR A 107 -10.15 11.46 -10.28
C THR A 107 -10.27 11.98 -11.71
N THR A 108 -11.06 11.32 -12.54
CA THR A 108 -11.44 11.82 -13.85
C THR A 108 -12.35 13.04 -13.65
N THR A 109 -11.79 14.25 -13.73
CA THR A 109 -12.61 15.46 -13.85
C THR A 109 -13.20 15.49 -15.25
N THR A 110 -14.46 15.08 -15.40
CA THR A 110 -15.22 15.29 -16.64
C THR A 110 -15.45 16.79 -16.79
N VAL A 111 -14.61 17.46 -17.59
CA VAL A 111 -14.86 18.85 -17.99
C VAL A 111 -15.99 18.81 -19.02
N ASN A 112 -17.22 19.06 -18.57
CA ASN A 112 -18.33 19.36 -19.48
C ASN A 112 -17.98 20.67 -20.19
N SER A 113 -17.60 20.58 -21.46
CA SER A 113 -17.45 21.74 -22.33
C SER A 113 -18.85 22.29 -22.61
N PRO A 114 -19.09 23.61 -22.48
CA PRO A 114 -20.35 24.19 -22.91
C PRO A 114 -20.48 24.04 -24.42
N GLU A 115 -21.58 23.45 -24.87
CA GLU A 115 -21.96 23.39 -26.28
C GLU A 115 -21.96 24.82 -26.87
N LYS A 116 -21.34 24.96 -28.04
CA LYS A 116 -21.37 26.18 -28.85
C LYS A 116 -22.69 26.34 -29.56
#